data_AF-A0A969BWI7-F1
#
_entry.id   AF-A0A969BWI7-F1
#
_cell.length_a   1.000
_cell.length_b   1.000
_cell.length_c   1.000
_cell.angle_alpha   90.00
_cell.angle_beta   90.00
_cell.angle_gamma   90.00
#
_symmetry.space_group_name_H-M   'P 1'
#
loop_
_entity.id
_entity.type
_entity.pdbx_description
1 polymer ?
#
loop_
_entity_poly.entity_id
_entity_poly.type
_entity_poly.pdbx_seq_one_letter_code
_entity_poly.pdbx_strand_id
1 'polypeptide(L)' 'MEANAPWLAEWARHIADGLRTGTDVFFFTHHPDDTFAPGVARLLHGLARERAEIPALPEWGEIESSTQPSLFASTDILR' A
#
# COMPACT_ATOMS: atom_id res chain seq x y z
N MET A 1 -10.12 8.45 0.99
CA MET A 1 -9.03 8.04 0.08
C MET A 1 -8.70 9.11 -0.96
N GLU A 2 -9.70 9.75 -1.56
CA GLU A 2 -9.53 10.78 -2.60
C GLU A 2 -8.64 11.97 -2.21
N ALA A 3 -8.70 12.40 -0.93
CA ALA A 3 -7.82 13.46 -0.43
C ALA A 3 -6.34 13.13 -0.65
N ASN A 4 -5.93 11.86 -0.57
CA ASN A 4 -4.53 11.46 -0.72
C ASN A 4 -4.06 11.41 -2.18
N ALA A 5 -4.97 11.47 -3.14
CA ALA A 5 -4.66 11.21 -4.55
C ALA A 5 -3.58 12.14 -5.14
N PRO A 6 -3.58 13.47 -4.88
CA PRO A 6 -2.55 14.35 -5.43
C PRO A 6 -1.14 13.99 -4.92
N TRP A 7 -0.99 13.69 -3.63
CA TRP A 7 0.30 13.29 -3.05
C TRP A 7 0.74 11.92 -3.56
N LEU A 8 -0.18 10.96 -3.67
CA LEU A 8 0.12 9.63 -4.23
C LEU A 8 0.49 9.69 -5.71
N ALA A 9 -0.07 10.62 -6.49
CA ALA A 9 0.27 10.80 -7.90
C ALA A 9 1.73 11.25 -8.10
N GLU A 10 2.25 12.09 -7.21
CA GLU A 10 3.67 12.47 -7.21
C GLU A 10 4.56 11.27 -6.93
N TRP A 11 4.23 10.46 -5.90
CA TRP A 11 4.97 9.25 -5.59
C TRP A 11 4.90 8.20 -6.72
N ALA A 12 3.75 8.05 -7.38
CA ALA A 12 3.61 7.18 -8.54
C ALA A 12 4.56 7.58 -9.68
N ARG A 13 4.81 8.88 -9.87
CA ARG A 13 5.82 9.36 -10.83
C ARG A 13 7.23 8.90 -10.43
N HIS A 14 7.61 9.04 -9.16
CA HIS A 14 8.92 8.59 -8.68
C HIS A 14 9.13 7.08 -8.83
N ILE A 15 8.11 6.28 -8.54
CA ILE A 15 8.13 4.82 -8.76
C ILE A 15 8.39 4.52 -10.25
N ALA A 16 7.61 5.15 -11.14
CA ALA A 16 7.74 4.94 -12.58
C ALA A 16 9.10 5.40 -13.14
N ASP A 17 9.64 6.51 -12.63
CA ASP A 17 10.99 6.99 -12.98
C ASP A 17 12.06 5.96 -12.57
N GLY A 18 11.99 5.42 -11.34
CA GLY A 18 12.92 4.41 -10.86
C GLY A 18 12.87 3.11 -11.68
N LEU A 19 11.68 2.63 -12.00
CA LEU A 19 11.51 1.43 -12.83
C LEU A 19 12.08 1.62 -14.23
N ARG A 20 11.88 2.79 -14.86
CA ARG A 20 12.46 3.11 -16.17
C ARG A 20 13.99 3.13 -16.17
N THR A 21 14.61 3.47 -15.05
CA THR A 21 16.07 3.46 -14.92
C THR A 21 16.64 2.08 -14.57
N GLY A 22 15.80 1.04 -14.50
CA GLY A 22 16.21 -0.32 -14.12
C GLY A 22 16.39 -0.52 -12.61
N THR A 23 15.78 0.34 -11.79
CA THR A 23 15.82 0.23 -10.33
C THR A 23 14.68 -0.65 -9.84
N ASP A 24 14.98 -1.59 -8.94
CA ASP A 24 13.95 -2.32 -8.21
C ASP A 24 13.33 -1.41 -7.14
N VAL A 25 12.03 -1.16 -7.25
CA VAL A 25 11.30 -0.25 -6.37
C VAL A 25 10.46 -1.04 -5.38
N PHE A 26 10.71 -0.82 -4.09
CA PHE A 26 9.89 -1.32 -2.99
C PHE A 26 9.24 -0.14 -2.28
N PHE A 27 7.93 -0.20 -2.02
CA PHE A 27 7.22 0.82 -1.27
C PHE A 27 6.29 0.19 -0.22
N PHE A 28 6.05 0.96 0.83
CA PHE A 28 5.14 0.62 1.92
C PHE A 28 4.23 1.82 2.18
N THR A 29 2.98 1.57 2.52
CA THR A 29 2.02 2.62 2.86
C THR A 29 1.57 2.43 4.30
N HIS A 30 1.46 3.52 5.04
CA HIS A 30 0.91 3.54 6.39
C HIS A 30 -0.33 4.44 6.43
N HIS A 31 -1.20 4.18 7.40
CA HIS A 31 -2.33 5.05 7.71
C HIS A 31 -2.50 5.09 9.24
N PRO A 32 -3.00 6.19 9.86
CA PRO A 32 -3.20 6.23 11.31
C PRO A 32 -4.08 5.09 11.85
N ASP A 33 -4.96 4.58 10.99
CA ASP A 33 -5.67 3.32 11.15
C ASP A 33 -5.21 2.38 10.02
N ASP A 34 -4.39 1.37 10.34
CA ASP A 34 -3.75 0.50 9.34
C ASP A 34 -4.74 -0.40 8.60
N THR A 35 -6.02 -0.47 9.02
CA THR A 35 -7.06 -1.15 8.22
C THR A 35 -7.23 -0.51 6.84
N PHE A 36 -6.87 0.77 6.68
CA PHE A 36 -6.89 1.48 5.40
C PHE A 36 -5.59 1.36 4.60
N ALA A 37 -4.48 0.93 5.20
CA ALA A 37 -3.18 0.85 4.53
C ALA A 37 -3.20 -0.02 3.25
N PRO A 38 -3.86 -1.19 3.20
CA PRO A 38 -3.97 -1.97 1.96
C PRO A 38 -4.67 -1.22 0.83
N GLY A 39 -5.70 -0.43 1.15
CA GLY A 39 -6.39 0.41 0.16
C GLY A 39 -5.48 1.50 -0.41
N VAL A 40 -4.67 2.13 0.43
CA VAL A 40 -3.66 3.12 0.00
C VAL A 40 -2.60 2.46 -0.89
N ALA A 41 -2.10 1.27 -0.54
CA ALA A 41 -1.14 0.52 -1.35
C ALA A 41 -1.71 0.17 -2.74
N ARG A 42 -2.95 -0.32 -2.80
CA ARG A 42 -3.64 -0.65 -4.06
C ARG A 42 -3.81 0.60 -4.94
N LEU A 43 -4.17 1.73 -4.34
CA LEU A 43 -4.31 3.01 -5.07
C LEU A 43 -2.96 3.46 -5.65
N LEU A 44 -1.89 3.47 -4.85
CA LEU A 44 -0.56 3.86 -5.31
C LEU A 44 -0.05 2.92 -6.42
N HIS A 45 -0.25 1.61 -6.27
CA HIS A 45 0.07 0.63 -7.31
C HIS A 45 -0.70 0.91 -8.61
N GLY A 46 -2.00 1.23 -8.52
CA GLY A 46 -2.82 1.61 -9.68
C GLY A 46 -2.25 2.81 -10.43
N LEU A 47 -1.95 3.90 -9.70
CA LEU A 47 -1.36 5.12 -10.25
C LEU A 47 0.02 4.87 -10.87
N ALA A 48 0.84 4.00 -10.27
CA ALA A 48 2.13 3.62 -10.83
C ALA A 48 1.97 2.82 -12.14
N ARG A 49 0.99 1.90 -12.20
CA ARG A 49 0.70 1.09 -13.39
C ARG A 49 0.21 1.91 -14.58
N GLU A 50 -0.40 3.07 -14.35
CA GLU A 50 -0.72 4.03 -15.42
C GLU A 50 0.53 4.66 -16.06
N ARG A 51 1.69 4.60 -15.38
CA ARG A 51 2.91 5.33 -15.74
C ARG A 51 4.10 4.41 -16.09
N ALA A 52 4.01 3.13 -15.79
CA ALA A 52 5.03 2.12 -16.04
C ALA A 52 4.41 0.75 -16.26
N GLU A 53 5.10 -0.10 -17.04
CA GLU A 53 4.71 -1.50 -17.26
C GLU A 53 5.00 -2.33 -16.02
N ILE A 54 3.98 -2.51 -15.18
CA ILE A 54 4.03 -3.32 -13.96
C ILE A 54 2.92 -4.36 -14.04
N PRO A 55 3.15 -5.63 -13.64
CA PRO A 55 2.10 -6.63 -13.55
C PRO A 55 0.91 -6.16 -12.70
N ALA A 56 -0.29 -6.60 -13.04
CA ALA A 56 -1.45 -6.40 -12.18
C ALA A 56 -1.23 -7.13 -10.84
N LEU A 57 -1.78 -6.57 -9.76
CA LEU A 57 -1.84 -7.30 -8.49
C LEU A 57 -2.73 -8.54 -8.65
N PRO A 58 -2.39 -9.67 -8.00
CA PRO A 58 -3.29 -10.82 -7.96
C PRO A 58 -4.63 -10.46 -7.30
N GLU A 59 -5.65 -11.27 -7.57
CA GLU A 59 -6.97 -11.15 -6.94
C GLU A 59 -6.94 -11.61 -5.48
N TRP A 60 -6.40 -10.76 -4.60
CA TRP A 60 -6.29 -11.04 -3.16
C TRP A 60 -7.62 -10.99 -2.40
N GLY A 61 -8.73 -10.67 -3.08
CA GLY A 61 -10.04 -10.45 -2.46
C GLY A 61 -10.13 -9.14 -1.66
N GLU A 62 -11.25 -8.96 -0.97
CA GLU A 62 -11.43 -7.90 0.03
C GLU A 62 -10.69 -8.30 1.31
N ILE A 63 -9.82 -7.42 1.80
CA ILE A 63 -9.16 -7.62 3.11
C ILE A 63 -10.12 -7.05 4.16
N GLU A 64 -11.11 -7.85 4.54
CA GLU A 64 -12.05 -7.51 5.60
C GLU A 64 -11.43 -7.77 6.97
N SER A 65 -10.47 -6.93 7.35
CA SER A 65 -9.92 -6.93 8.70
C SER A 65 -10.38 -5.65 9.39
N SER A 66 -11.52 -5.71 10.10
CA SER A 66 -12.02 -4.60 10.92
C SER A 66 -11.18 -4.33 12.16
N THR A 67 -10.12 -5.13 12.39
CA THR A 67 -9.26 -5.05 13.56
C THR A 67 -7.81 -5.09 13.10
N GLN A 68 -7.02 -4.06 13.47
CA GLN A 68 -5.57 -4.12 13.30
C GLN A 68 -5.01 -5.26 14.18
N PRO A 69 -4.26 -6.22 13.62
CA PRO A 69 -3.63 -7.26 14.42
C PRO A 69 -2.67 -6.64 15.44
N SER A 70 -2.90 -6.87 16.72
CA SER A 70 -1.92 -6.58 17.76
C SER A 70 -0.91 -7.72 17.82
N LEU A 71 0.38 -7.38 17.98
CA LEU A 71 1.43 -8.36 18.26
C LEU A 71 1.15 -9.12 19.57
N PHE A 72 0.45 -8.49 20.51
CA PHE A 72 -0.01 -9.10 21.75
C PHE A 72 -1.52 -9.27 21.68
N ALA A 73 -1.96 -10.42 21.21
CA ALA A 73 -3.34 -10.87 21.37
C ALA A 73 -3.41 -11.68 22.67
N SER A 74 -4.01 -11.11 23.72
CA SER A 74 -4.22 -11.66 25.07
C SER A 74 -3.17 -11.30 26.12
N THR A 75 -3.66 -10.65 27.17
CA THR A 75 -2.96 -10.29 28.41
C THR A 75 -2.77 -11.50 29.34
N ASP A 76 -2.25 -12.62 28.83
CA ASP A 76 -2.01 -13.84 29.61
C ASP A 76 -0.52 -14.11 29.88
N ILE A 77 0.36 -13.10 29.75
CA ILE A 77 1.80 -13.23 30.06
C ILE A 77 2.13 -12.75 31.50
N LEU A 78 1.12 -12.49 32.33
CA LEU A 78 1.31 -12.15 33.75
C LEU A 78 0.34 -12.91 34.65
N ARG A 79 0.42 -14.25 34.68
CA ARG A 79 -0.05 -15.08 35.80
C ARG A 79 0.86 -16.26 36.05
#